data_AF-A0A2T5YM34-F1
#
_entry.id   AF-A0A2T5YM34-F1
#
_cell.length_a   1.000
_cell.length_b   1.000
_cell.length_c   1.000
_cell.angle_alpha   90.00
_cell.angle_beta   90.00
_cell.angle_gamma   90.00
#
_symmetry.space_group_name_H-M   'P 1'
#
loop_
_entity.id
_entity.type
_entity.pdbx_description
1 polymer ?
#
loop_
_entity_poly.entity_id
_entity_poly.type
_entity_poly.pdbx_seq_one_letter_code
_entity_poly.pdbx_strand_id
1 'polypeptide(L)'
;MVHPYVVNSLNALVLITAGLILYFNDPARPPSALMATFFGILLLACTYHLRKHNRFVAHTVTALTLLAGLLMLWQIDPELFSWNLHYTLLLLMALCCFIAAAFYVGSFIQERRLRNNNIYKDDL
;
A
#
# COMPACT_ATOMS: atom_id res chain seq x y z
N MET A 1 0.65 6.13 18.64
CA MET A 1 0.70 5.16 17.53
C MET A 1 -0.15 5.71 16.41
N VAL A 2 0.36 5.70 15.18
CA VAL A 2 -0.36 6.24 14.02
C VAL A 2 -1.51 5.29 13.69
N HIS A 3 -2.73 5.80 13.51
CA HIS A 3 -3.87 4.93 13.20
C HIS A 3 -3.69 4.27 11.82
N PRO A 4 -4.06 2.98 11.65
CA PRO A 4 -3.89 2.24 10.40
C PRO A 4 -4.53 2.93 9.18
N TYR A 5 -5.66 3.62 9.36
CA TYR A 5 -6.31 4.37 8.27
C TYR A 5 -5.48 5.55 7.77
N VAL A 6 -4.67 6.19 8.61
CA VAL A 6 -3.80 7.30 8.22
C VAL A 6 -2.65 6.78 7.37
N VAL A 7 -2.02 5.69 7.82
CA VAL A 7 -0.93 5.02 7.08
C VAL A 7 -1.43 4.54 5.71
N ASN A 8 -2.64 3.98 5.66
CA ASN A 8 -3.25 3.55 4.41
C ASN A 8 -3.57 4.70 3.46
N SER A 9 -4.11 5.79 3.97
CA SER A 9 -4.40 6.98 3.16
C SER A 9 -3.13 7.58 2.56
N LEU A 10 -2.05 7.64 3.37
CA LEU A 10 -0.75 8.13 2.89
C LEU A 10 -0.15 7.20 1.82
N ASN A 11 -0.16 5.89 2.06
CA ASN A 11 0.36 4.92 1.09
C ASN A 11 -0.45 4.97 -0.23
N ALA A 12 -1.77 5.03 -0.14
CA ALA A 12 -2.65 5.18 -1.29
C ALA A 12 -2.36 6.47 -2.08
N LEU A 13 -2.16 7.59 -1.39
CA LEU A 13 -1.84 8.86 -2.04
C LEU A 13 -0.48 8.79 -2.77
N VAL A 14 0.54 8.19 -2.15
CA VAL A 14 1.86 7.99 -2.77
C VAL A 14 1.74 7.11 -4.02
N LEU A 15 1.02 5.99 -3.94
CA LEU A 15 0.77 5.10 -5.08
C LEU A 15 0.06 5.80 -6.25
N ILE A 16 -0.98 6.59 -5.95
CA ILE A 16 -1.73 7.34 -6.96
C ILE A 16 -0.84 8.38 -7.64
N THR A 17 -0.19 9.23 -6.84
CA THR A 17 0.64 10.33 -7.33
C THR A 17 1.86 9.82 -8.10
N ALA A 18 2.61 8.89 -7.55
CA ALA A 18 3.79 8.32 -8.21
C ALA A 18 3.43 7.51 -9.45
N GLY A 19 2.33 6.73 -9.43
CA GLY A 19 1.85 5.99 -10.61
C GLY A 19 1.42 6.92 -11.75
N LEU A 20 0.76 8.03 -11.44
CA LEU A 20 0.40 9.05 -12.43
C LEU A 20 1.64 9.75 -13.00
N ILE A 21 2.61 10.12 -12.15
CA ILE A 21 3.88 10.71 -12.61
C ILE A 21 4.59 9.74 -13.56
N LEU A 22 4.66 8.45 -13.20
CA LEU A 22 5.29 7.42 -14.02
C LEU A 22 4.60 7.30 -15.39
N TYR A 23 3.27 7.30 -15.41
CA TYR A 23 2.49 7.19 -16.65
C TYR A 23 2.65 8.40 -17.58
N PHE A 24 2.65 9.63 -17.04
CA PHE A 24 2.77 10.83 -17.85
C PHE A 24 4.21 11.17 -18.26
N ASN A 25 5.20 10.70 -17.51
CA ASN A 25 6.61 10.94 -17.82
C ASN A 25 7.12 10.00 -18.92
N ASP A 26 6.54 8.79 -19.03
CA ASP A 26 6.94 7.83 -20.04
C ASP A 26 6.24 8.11 -21.39
N PRO A 27 6.99 8.34 -22.49
CA PRO A 27 6.41 8.59 -23.80
C PRO A 27 5.62 7.40 -24.35
N ALA A 28 5.94 6.17 -23.94
CA ALA A 28 5.21 4.97 -24.34
C ALA A 28 3.89 4.79 -23.57
N ARG A 29 3.69 5.52 -22.46
CA ARG A 29 2.51 5.48 -21.59
C ARG A 29 2.05 4.04 -21.30
N PRO A 30 2.93 3.20 -20.72
CA PRO A 30 2.65 1.79 -20.55
C PRO A 30 1.47 1.59 -19.58
N PRO A 31 0.51 0.70 -19.88
CA PRO A 31 -0.61 0.39 -18.98
C PRO A 31 -0.17 -0.12 -17.61
N SER A 32 1.02 -0.75 -17.51
CA SER A 32 1.58 -1.24 -16.26
C SER A 32 1.84 -0.13 -15.23
N ALA A 33 2.13 1.10 -15.68
CA ALA A 33 2.32 2.25 -14.78
C ALA A 33 1.03 2.61 -14.01
N LEU A 34 -0.14 2.41 -14.63
CA LEU A 34 -1.45 2.67 -14.01
C LEU A 34 -1.83 1.60 -12.98
N MET A 35 -1.17 0.44 -12.97
CA MET A 35 -1.44 -0.62 -12.00
C MET A 35 -1.26 -0.12 -10.57
N ALA A 36 -0.23 0.71 -10.33
CA ALA A 36 -0.02 1.28 -9.01
C ALA A 36 -1.11 2.28 -8.62
N THR A 37 -1.55 3.12 -9.55
CA THR A 37 -2.67 4.03 -9.33
C THR A 37 -3.96 3.25 -9.01
N PHE A 38 -4.20 2.14 -9.71
CA PHE A 38 -5.32 1.25 -9.44
C PHE A 38 -5.27 0.67 -8.02
N PHE A 39 -4.11 0.14 -7.59
CA PHE A 39 -3.93 -0.33 -6.21
C PHE A 39 -4.09 0.80 -5.19
N GLY A 40 -3.61 2.01 -5.48
CA GLY A 40 -3.78 3.17 -4.62
C GLY A 40 -5.26 3.53 -4.43
N ILE A 41 -6.06 3.54 -5.51
CA ILE A 41 -7.52 3.78 -5.43
C ILE A 41 -8.21 2.68 -4.61
N LEU A 42 -7.84 1.41 -4.84
CA LEU A 42 -8.39 0.27 -4.13
C LEU A 42 -8.09 0.35 -2.62
N LEU A 43 -6.85 0.65 -2.25
CA LEU A 43 -6.45 0.89 -0.87
C LEU A 43 -7.22 2.07 -0.27
N LEU A 44 -7.39 3.17 -1.01
CA LEU A 44 -8.13 4.33 -0.54
C LEU A 44 -9.60 3.97 -0.23
N ALA A 45 -10.25 3.18 -1.09
CA ALA A 45 -11.61 2.69 -0.87
C ALA A 45 -11.72 1.80 0.38
N CYS A 46 -10.69 1.01 0.69
CA CYS A 46 -10.62 0.24 1.92
C CYS A 46 -10.42 1.09 3.19
N THR A 47 -9.95 2.34 3.09
CA THR A 47 -9.76 3.25 4.23
C THR A 47 -11.07 3.46 5.00
N TYR A 48 -12.20 3.61 4.30
CA TYR A 48 -13.51 3.78 4.94
C TYR A 48 -13.86 2.56 5.81
N HIS A 49 -13.61 1.36 5.28
CA HIS A 49 -13.88 0.11 5.98
C HIS A 49 -12.88 -0.17 7.11
N LEU A 50 -11.63 0.31 7.00
CA LEU A 50 -10.65 0.27 8.09
C LEU A 50 -11.07 1.10 9.29
N ARG A 51 -11.79 2.22 9.07
CA ARG A 51 -12.31 3.06 10.15
C ARG A 51 -13.38 2.34 10.97
N LYS A 52 -14.10 1.40 10.36
CA LYS A 52 -15.08 0.54 11.04
C LYS A 52 -14.44 -0.61 11.82
N HIS A 53 -13.12 -0.64 11.92
CA HIS A 53 -12.37 -1.66 12.65
C HIS A 53 -12.75 -3.09 12.30
N ASN A 54 -13.08 -3.39 11.04
CA ASN A 54 -13.39 -4.77 10.66
C ASN A 54 -12.09 -5.58 10.49
N ARG A 55 -11.95 -6.68 11.25
CA ARG A 55 -10.75 -7.54 11.26
C ARG A 55 -10.47 -8.16 9.90
N PHE A 56 -11.51 -8.57 9.17
CA PHE A 56 -11.36 -9.14 7.83
C PHE A 56 -10.75 -8.13 6.86
N VAL A 57 -11.21 -6.89 6.93
CA VAL A 57 -10.73 -5.78 6.09
C VAL A 57 -9.27 -5.45 6.40
N ALA A 58 -8.89 -5.42 7.67
CA ALA A 58 -7.51 -5.12 8.05
C ALA A 58 -6.52 -6.17 7.48
N HIS A 59 -6.87 -7.46 7.54
CA HIS A 59 -6.05 -8.52 6.95
C HIS A 59 -6.00 -8.45 5.42
N THR A 60 -7.13 -8.20 4.77
CA THR A 60 -7.17 -8.07 3.29
C THR A 60 -6.36 -6.87 2.82
N VAL A 61 -6.45 -5.72 3.49
CA VAL A 61 -5.67 -4.52 3.13
C VAL A 61 -4.17 -4.75 3.33
N THR A 62 -3.78 -5.46 4.38
CA THR A 62 -2.37 -5.82 4.60
C THR A 62 -1.85 -6.72 3.49
N ALA A 63 -2.61 -7.77 3.13
CA ALA A 63 -2.25 -8.67 2.04
C ALA A 63 -2.20 -7.94 0.69
N LEU A 64 -3.18 -7.08 0.42
CA LEU A 64 -3.26 -6.27 -0.79
C LEU A 64 -2.07 -5.30 -0.91
N THR A 65 -1.67 -4.69 0.20
CA THR A 65 -0.52 -3.77 0.24
C THR A 65 0.80 -4.50 -0.03
N LEU A 66 0.98 -5.69 0.57
CA LEU A 66 2.16 -6.53 0.29
C LEU A 66 2.18 -7.00 -1.17
N LEU A 67 1.02 -7.41 -1.71
CA LEU A 67 0.89 -7.79 -3.11
C LEU A 67 1.27 -6.62 -4.03
N ALA A 68 0.75 -5.42 -3.78
CA ALA A 68 1.07 -4.23 -4.55
C ALA A 68 2.58 -3.95 -4.53
N GLY A 69 3.23 -3.98 -3.36
CA GLY A 69 4.67 -3.79 -3.24
C GLY A 69 5.49 -4.83 -4.02
N LEU A 70 5.13 -6.10 -3.94
CA LEU A 70 5.79 -7.18 -4.70
C LEU A 70 5.61 -7.02 -6.22
N LEU A 71 4.42 -6.64 -6.67
CA LEU A 71 4.17 -6.40 -8.09
C LEU A 71 4.96 -5.20 -8.62
N MET A 72 5.20 -4.16 -7.81
CA MET A 72 6.08 -3.06 -8.19
C MET A 72 7.54 -3.51 -8.31
N LEU A 73 8.01 -4.35 -7.38
CA LEU A 73 9.35 -4.93 -7.49
C LEU A 73 9.50 -5.85 -8.70
N TRP A 74 8.45 -6.61 -9.06
CA TRP A 74 8.50 -7.48 -10.23
C TRP A 74 8.59 -6.69 -11.54
N GLN A 75 8.08 -5.46 -11.61
CA GLN A 75 8.30 -4.63 -12.80
C GLN A 75 9.77 -4.19 -12.97
N ILE A 76 10.63 -4.40 -11.98
CA ILE A 76 12.04 -4.02 -12.06
C ILE A 76 12.83 -5.19 -12.66
N ASP A 77 13.19 -5.04 -13.94
CA ASP A 77 14.15 -5.95 -14.58
C ASP A 77 15.57 -5.65 -14.08
N PRO A 78 16.24 -6.58 -13.36
CA PRO A 78 17.55 -6.33 -12.77
C PRO A 78 18.64 -6.13 -13.83
N GLU A 79 18.48 -6.71 -15.02
CA GLU A 79 19.43 -6.60 -16.13
C GLU A 79 19.37 -5.24 -16.83
N LEU A 80 18.20 -4.60 -16.82
CA LEU A 80 17.94 -3.29 -17.43
C LEU A 80 17.94 -2.15 -16.40
N PHE A 81 18.19 -2.48 -15.14
CA PHE A 81 18.11 -1.54 -14.05
C PHE A 81 19.09 -0.38 -14.23
N SER A 82 18.54 0.82 -14.12
CA SER A 82 19.28 2.07 -14.22
C SER A 82 18.70 3.08 -13.22
N TRP A 83 19.53 4.01 -12.74
CA TRP A 83 19.10 5.07 -11.82
C TRP A 83 18.32 6.18 -12.54
N ASN A 84 17.22 5.78 -13.17
CA ASN A 84 16.28 6.65 -13.87
C ASN A 84 15.04 6.93 -13.03
N LEU A 85 14.30 7.98 -13.40
CA LEU A 85 13.06 8.37 -12.73
C LEU A 85 12.07 7.19 -12.65
N HIS A 86 11.99 6.37 -13.70
CA HIS A 86 11.11 5.20 -13.75
C HIS A 86 11.39 4.20 -12.61
N TYR A 87 12.61 3.67 -12.55
CA TYR A 87 12.99 2.66 -11.55
C TYR A 87 13.03 3.23 -10.13
N THR A 88 13.41 4.50 -9.96
CA THR A 88 13.40 5.16 -8.65
C THR A 88 11.99 5.32 -8.09
N LEU A 89 11.00 5.66 -8.93
CA LEU A 89 9.60 5.68 -8.50
C LEU A 89 9.08 4.28 -8.15
N LEU A 90 9.36 3.26 -8.97
CA LEU A 90 8.97 1.88 -8.64
C LEU A 90 9.52 1.43 -7.28
N LEU A 91 10.80 1.70 -7.01
CA LEU A 91 11.43 1.40 -5.71
C LEU A 91 10.79 2.20 -4.57
N LEU A 92 10.52 3.50 -4.77
CA LEU A 92 9.87 4.34 -3.77
C LEU A 92 8.48 3.80 -3.40
N MET A 93 7.70 3.41 -4.41
CA MET A 93 6.34 2.88 -4.23
C MET A 93 6.37 1.52 -3.55
N ALA A 94 7.30 0.64 -3.94
CA ALA A 94 7.52 -0.64 -3.28
C ALA A 94 7.90 -0.45 -1.80
N LEU A 95 8.89 0.40 -1.51
CA LEU A 95 9.32 0.72 -0.15
C LEU A 95 8.18 1.29 0.70
N CYS A 96 7.38 2.20 0.14
CA CYS A 96 6.22 2.76 0.82
C CYS A 96 5.21 1.65 1.20
N CYS A 97 4.94 0.71 0.29
CA CYS A 97 4.07 -0.44 0.57
C CYS A 97 4.64 -1.33 1.69
N PHE A 98 5.94 -1.64 1.68
CA PHE A 98 6.55 -2.47 2.73
C PHE A 98 6.51 -1.79 4.10
N ILE A 99 6.79 -0.49 4.15
CA ILE A 99 6.69 0.30 5.38
C ILE A 99 5.25 0.29 5.88
N ALA A 100 4.27 0.57 5.02
CA ALA A 100 2.85 0.55 5.38
C ALA A 100 2.40 -0.82 5.91
N ALA A 101 2.81 -1.91 5.23
CA ALA A 101 2.53 -3.27 5.66
C ALA A 101 3.15 -3.59 7.04
N ALA A 102 4.38 -3.14 7.30
CA ALA A 102 5.02 -3.30 8.60
C ALA A 102 4.24 -2.60 9.72
N PHE A 103 3.68 -1.41 9.46
CA PHE A 103 2.80 -0.73 10.41
C PHE A 103 1.51 -1.51 10.67
N TYR A 104 0.87 -2.09 9.65
CA TYR A 104 -0.34 -2.91 9.84
C TYR A 104 -0.05 -4.17 10.65
N VAL A 105 1.04 -4.88 10.32
CA VAL A 105 1.49 -6.06 11.09
C VAL A 105 1.80 -5.66 12.54
N GLY A 106 2.45 -4.52 12.73
CA GLY A 106 2.73 -3.95 14.05
C GLY A 106 1.46 -3.71 14.88
N SER A 107 0.40 -3.16 14.27
CA SER A 107 -0.87 -2.94 14.98
C SER A 107 -1.51 -4.27 15.43
N PHE A 108 -1.47 -5.30 14.58
CA PHE A 108 -1.98 -6.64 14.95
C PHE A 108 -1.19 -7.27 16.10
N ILE A 109 0.15 -7.20 16.06
CA ILE A 109 0.99 -7.76 17.12
C ILE A 109 0.71 -7.05 18.44
N GLN A 110 0.52 -5.73 18.40
CA GLN A 110 0.23 -4.94 19.59
C GLN A 110 -1.12 -5.32 20.22
N GLU A 111 -2.17 -5.46 19.41
CA GLU A 111 -3.49 -5.90 19.90
C GLU A 111 -3.41 -7.27 20.57
N ARG A 112 -2.64 -8.19 19.98
CA ARG A 112 -2.39 -9.52 20.57
C ARG A 112 -1.63 -9.42 21.90
N ARG A 113 -0.66 -8.51 22.01
CA ARG A 113 0.09 -8.28 23.26
C ARG A 113 -0.76 -7.66 24.36
N LEU A 114 -1.64 -6.71 24.01
CA LEU A 114 -2.49 -6.01 24.98
C LEU A 114 -3.69 -6.83 25.46
N ARG A 115 -3.98 -8.00 24.84
CA ARG A 115 -5.19 -8.83 25.12
C ARG A 115 -6.50 -8.01 25.11
N ASN A 116 -6.48 -6.86 24.43
CA ASN A 116 -7.56 -5.90 24.48
C ASN A 116 -8.30 -5.98 23.14
N ASN A 117 -9.35 -6.82 23.06
CA ASN A 117 -10.23 -6.92 21.89
C ASN A 117 -11.12 -5.68 21.70
N ASN A 118 -10.84 -4.58 22.40
CA ASN A 118 -11.72 -3.41 22.46
C ASN A 118 -11.80 -2.62 21.15
N ILE A 119 -10.91 -2.86 20.20
CA ILE A 119 -10.92 -2.21 18.88
C ILE A 119 -11.96 -2.85 17.93
N TYR A 120 -12.28 -4.14 18.08
CA TYR A 120 -13.15 -4.90 17.15
C TYR A 120 -14.52 -5.26 17.76
N LYS A 121 -14.90 -4.66 18.88
CA LYS A 121 -16.11 -5.06 19.63
C LYS A 121 -17.43 -4.65 18.97
N ASP A 122 -17.41 -3.77 17.99
CA ASP A 122 -18.63 -3.22 17.38
C ASP A 122 -19.28 -4.17 16.35
N ASP A 123 -18.74 -5.38 16.18
CA ASP A 123 -19.17 -6.38 15.19
C ASP A 123 -19.97 -7.57 15.81
N LEU A 124 -20.38 -7.49 17.09
CA LEU A 124 -21.22 -8.51 17.77
C LEU A 124 -22.51 -7.92 18.34
#